data_AF-A0AAN5CV91-F1
#
_entry.id   AF-A0AAN5CV91-F1
#
_cell.length_a   1.000
_cell.length_b   1.000
_cell.length_c   1.000
_cell.angle_alpha   90.00
_cell.angle_beta   90.00
_cell.angle_gamma   90.00
#
_symmetry.space_group_name_H-M   'P 1'
#
loop_
_entity.id
_entity.type
_entity.pdbx_description
1 polymer ?
#
loop_
_entity_poly.entity_id
_entity_poly.type
_entity_poly.pdbx_seq_one_letter_code
_entity_poly.pdbx_strand_id
1 'polypeptide(L)'
;MSKLAEAHNMLSLLFCGMASASNGLLIAIVIYTRRSYIGRYGILLAIFATHDILLSLMFAIVQPVSTISHFLDLGYILFSPMTMRVEVQDVLYYVTLFFYFNTLFLLSCHFVYRHVLVLRLA
;
A
#
# COMPACT_ATOMS: atom_id res chain seq x y z
N MET A 1 -4.01 28.74 -2.70
CA MET A 1 -3.22 27.54 -2.37
C MET A 1 -1.75 27.83 -2.66
N SER A 2 -0.81 27.35 -1.84
CA SER A 2 0.62 27.54 -2.10
C SER A 2 1.04 26.71 -3.31
N LYS A 3 1.98 27.21 -4.13
CA LYS A 3 2.51 26.47 -5.31
C LYS A 3 3.07 25.09 -4.94
N LEU A 4 3.49 24.91 -3.69
CA LEU A 4 3.98 23.64 -3.14
C LEU A 4 2.86 22.61 -2.99
N ALA A 5 1.67 23.01 -2.52
CA ALA A 5 0.52 22.11 -2.38
C ALA A 5 0.01 21.62 -3.74
N GLU A 6 0.01 22.52 -4.74
CA GLU A 6 -0.39 22.17 -6.11
C GLU A 6 0.59 21.17 -6.75
N ALA A 7 1.91 21.40 -6.60
CA ALA A 7 2.93 20.47 -7.07
C ALA A 7 2.83 19.10 -6.37
N HIS A 8 2.58 19.08 -5.06
CA HIS A 8 2.41 17.83 -4.31
C HIS A 8 1.19 17.03 -4.79
N ASN A 9 0.07 17.70 -5.06
CA ASN A 9 -1.14 17.05 -5.56
C ASN A 9 -0.93 16.46 -6.96
N MET A 10 -0.27 17.21 -7.85
CA MET A 10 0.07 16.73 -9.18
C MET A 10 0.98 15.50 -9.14
N LEU A 11 2.02 15.53 -8.29
CA LEU A 11 2.92 14.39 -8.10
C LEU A 11 2.19 13.18 -7.53
N SER A 12 1.32 13.37 -6.53
CA SER A 12 0.57 12.28 -5.91
C SER A 12 -0.37 11.59 -6.91
N LEU A 13 -1.07 12.37 -7.74
CA LEU A 13 -1.92 11.83 -8.81
C LEU A 13 -1.10 11.11 -9.89
N LEU A 14 0.05 11.66 -10.29
CA LEU A 14 0.96 11.03 -11.24
C LEU A 14 1.44 9.67 -10.72
N PHE A 15 1.93 9.62 -9.48
CA PHE A 15 2.38 8.37 -8.86
C PHE A 15 1.25 7.36 -8.73
N CYS A 16 0.05 7.81 -8.31
CA CYS A 16 -1.12 6.95 -8.25
C CYS A 16 -1.48 6.36 -9.62
N GLY A 17 -1.44 7.18 -10.69
CA GLY A 17 -1.70 6.72 -12.05
C GLY A 17 -0.68 5.68 -12.53
N MET A 18 0.61 5.94 -12.31
CA MET A 18 1.68 5.01 -12.68
C MET A 18 1.63 3.70 -11.89
N ALA A 19 1.41 3.77 -10.58
CA ALA A 19 1.26 2.59 -9.73
C ALA A 19 0.04 1.77 -10.13
N SER A 20 -1.09 2.42 -10.42
CA SER A 20 -2.31 1.74 -10.87
C SER A 20 -2.12 1.03 -12.21
N ALA A 21 -1.50 1.70 -13.17
CA ALA A 21 -1.26 1.15 -14.50
C ALA A 21 -0.26 -0.03 -14.47
N SER A 22 0.86 0.13 -13.76
CA SER A 22 1.91 -0.90 -13.68
C SER A 22 1.44 -2.16 -12.92
N ASN A 23 0.76 -1.99 -11.79
CA ASN A 23 0.21 -3.11 -11.03
C ASN A 23 -1.00 -3.75 -11.72
N GLY A 24 -1.84 -2.95 -12.39
CA GLY A 24 -2.92 -3.48 -13.23
C GLY A 24 -2.38 -4.36 -14.37
N LEU A 25 -1.29 -3.92 -15.01
CA LEU A 25 -0.60 -4.72 -16.02
C LEU A 25 -0.02 -6.01 -15.42
N LEU A 26 0.58 -5.96 -14.22
CA LEU A 26 1.08 -7.14 -13.52
C LEU A 26 -0.05 -8.15 -13.26
N ILE A 27 -1.20 -7.70 -12.78
CA ILE A 27 -2.38 -8.57 -12.56
C ILE A 27 -2.84 -9.19 -13.88
N ALA A 28 -2.92 -8.39 -14.96
CA ALA A 28 -3.26 -8.90 -16.28
C ALA A 28 -2.26 -9.99 -16.72
N ILE A 29 -0.96 -9.74 -16.59
CA ILE A 29 0.09 -10.72 -16.93
C ILE A 29 -0.09 -12.01 -16.10
N VAL A 30 -0.35 -11.91 -14.81
CA VAL A 30 -0.58 -13.08 -13.93
C VAL A 30 -1.80 -13.87 -14.39
N ILE A 31 -2.90 -13.21 -14.75
CA ILE A 31 -4.14 -13.86 -15.21
C ILE A 31 -3.95 -14.53 -16.58
N TYR A 32 -3.31 -13.85 -17.53
CA TYR A 32 -3.11 -14.36 -18.88
C TYR A 32 -1.98 -15.39 -18.98
N THR A 33 -1.00 -15.35 -18.08
CA THR A 33 0.12 -16.29 -18.07
C THR A 33 -0.24 -17.54 -17.26
N ARG A 34 -0.91 -18.50 -17.90
CA ARG A 34 -1.23 -19.83 -17.32
C ARG A 34 -0.02 -20.78 -17.23
N ARG A 35 1.20 -20.27 -17.02
CA ARG A 35 2.38 -21.14 -16.93
C ARG A 35 2.54 -21.70 -15.50
N SER A 36 2.69 -23.02 -15.43
CA SER A 36 2.85 -23.82 -14.20
C SER A 36 3.93 -23.27 -13.24
N TYR A 37 4.99 -22.63 -13.75
CA TYR A 37 6.06 -22.08 -12.90
C TYR A 37 5.64 -20.87 -12.05
N ILE A 38 4.56 -20.17 -12.40
CA ILE A 38 4.06 -19.03 -11.60
C ILE A 38 3.21 -19.55 -10.42
N GLY A 39 2.47 -20.65 -10.60
CA GLY A 39 1.78 -21.38 -9.53
C GLY A 39 1.16 -20.51 -8.42
N ARG A 40 1.40 -20.87 -7.16
CA ARG A 40 0.95 -20.13 -5.96
C ARG A 40 1.65 -18.77 -5.79
N TYR A 41 2.81 -18.58 -6.41
CA TYR A 41 3.53 -17.31 -6.36
C TYR A 41 2.80 -16.20 -7.15
N GLY A 42 2.08 -16.56 -8.21
CA GLY A 42 1.20 -15.63 -8.93
C GLY A 42 0.11 -15.03 -8.05
N ILE A 43 -0.44 -15.83 -7.12
CA ILE A 43 -1.45 -15.36 -6.15
C ILE A 43 -0.82 -14.31 -5.23
N LEU A 44 0.40 -14.57 -4.73
CA LEU A 44 1.12 -13.62 -3.89
C LEU A 44 1.37 -12.30 -4.65
N LEU A 45 1.85 -12.38 -5.91
CA LEU A 45 2.07 -11.21 -6.76
C LEU A 45 0.77 -10.43 -7.03
N ALA A 46 -0.35 -11.12 -7.25
CA ALA A 46 -1.65 -10.47 -7.42
C ALA A 46 -2.09 -9.76 -6.14
N ILE A 47 -1.91 -10.36 -4.96
CA ILE A 47 -2.20 -9.71 -3.66
C ILE A 47 -1.36 -8.44 -3.50
N PHE A 48 -0.05 -8.52 -3.80
CA PHE A 48 0.83 -7.35 -3.78
C PHE A 48 0.36 -6.24 -4.71
N ALA A 49 0.06 -6.60 -5.96
CA ALA A 49 -0.37 -5.63 -6.96
C ALA A 49 -1.69 -4.95 -6.55
N THR A 50 -2.65 -5.72 -6.02
CA THR A 50 -3.93 -5.16 -5.54
C THR A 50 -3.72 -4.24 -4.35
N HIS A 51 -2.84 -4.63 -3.42
CA HIS A 51 -2.51 -3.87 -2.23
C HIS A 51 -1.83 -2.54 -2.57
N ASP A 52 -0.90 -2.55 -3.53
CA ASP A 52 -0.18 -1.35 -3.97
C ASP A 52 -1.08 -0.36 -4.71
N ILE A 53 -2.07 -0.85 -5.49
CA ILE A 53 -3.11 -0.02 -6.11
C ILE A 53 -3.97 0.66 -5.03
N LEU A 54 -4.44 -0.11 -4.04
CA LEU A 54 -5.26 0.42 -2.96
C LEU A 54 -4.50 1.46 -2.14
N LEU A 55 -3.25 1.17 -1.79
CA LEU A 55 -2.40 2.11 -1.05
C LEU A 55 -2.15 3.40 -1.83
N SER A 56 -1.90 3.29 -3.14
CA SER A 56 -1.70 4.45 -4.02
C SER A 56 -2.94 5.32 -4.12
N LEU A 57 -4.13 4.72 -4.24
CA LEU A 57 -5.42 5.43 -4.21
C LEU A 57 -5.64 6.12 -2.86
N MET A 58 -5.34 5.43 -1.76
CA MET A 58 -5.45 5.99 -0.41
C MET A 58 -4.52 7.19 -0.22
N PHE A 59 -3.27 7.15 -0.69
CA PHE A 59 -2.36 8.29 -0.62
C PHE A 59 -2.74 9.45 -1.55
N ALA A 60 -3.44 9.19 -2.66
CA ALA A 60 -3.98 10.25 -3.50
C ALA A 60 -5.14 11.01 -2.81
N ILE A 61 -5.91 10.32 -1.95
CA ILE A 61 -7.04 10.90 -1.21
C ILE A 61 -6.57 11.50 0.13
N VAL A 62 -5.83 10.73 0.91
CA VAL A 62 -5.22 11.11 2.20
C VAL A 62 -3.86 11.72 1.91
N GLN A 63 -3.83 13.03 1.66
CA GLN A 63 -2.59 13.76 1.45
C GLN A 63 -1.80 13.83 2.77
N PRO A 64 -0.68 13.10 2.90
CA PRO A 64 0.01 12.99 4.18
C PRO A 64 0.69 14.30 4.61
N VAL A 65 0.91 15.26 3.69
CA VAL A 65 1.69 16.48 4.02
C VAL A 65 1.02 17.38 5.06
N SER A 66 -0.31 17.34 5.19
CA SER A 66 -1.02 18.04 6.28
C SER A 66 -1.11 17.23 7.57
N THR A 67 -0.79 15.93 7.55
CA THR A 67 -0.97 14.96 8.64
C THR A 67 0.35 14.36 9.13
N ILE A 68 1.49 14.66 8.51
CA ILE A 68 2.84 14.23 8.94
C ILE A 68 3.16 14.69 10.37
N SER A 69 2.55 15.77 10.87
CA SER A 69 2.62 16.15 12.29
C SER A 69 2.11 15.04 13.22
N HIS A 70 1.18 14.20 12.76
CA HIS A 70 0.60 13.09 13.54
C HIS A 70 1.36 11.76 13.38
N PHE A 71 2.40 11.68 12.56
CA PHE A 71 3.26 10.49 12.50
C PHE A 71 4.03 10.28 13.82
N LEU A 72 4.36 11.37 14.52
CA LEU A 72 4.87 11.37 15.90
C LEU A 72 3.77 11.04 16.93
N ASP A 73 2.52 11.40 16.64
CA ASP A 73 1.35 11.03 17.46
C ASP A 73 0.92 9.57 17.29
N LEU A 74 1.51 8.80 16.38
CA LEU A 74 1.19 7.37 16.21
C LEU A 74 1.38 6.61 17.54
N GLY A 75 2.39 6.99 18.32
CA GLY A 75 2.60 6.49 19.69
C GLY A 75 1.61 7.06 20.70
N TYR A 76 1.09 8.27 20.51
CA TYR A 76 0.07 8.85 21.39
C TYR A 76 -1.29 8.20 21.15
N ILE A 77 -1.62 7.90 19.90
CA ILE A 77 -2.93 7.39 19.46
C ILE A 77 -3.12 5.89 19.78
N LEU A 78 -2.09 5.07 19.67
CA LEU A 78 -2.14 3.64 20.05
C LEU A 78 -2.41 3.44 21.56
N PHE A 79 -2.13 4.46 22.38
CA PHE A 79 -2.25 4.40 23.84
C PHE A 79 -3.18 5.48 24.43
N SER A 80 -3.81 6.32 23.60
CA SER A 80 -4.75 7.35 24.07
C SER A 80 -6.13 6.73 24.36
N PRO A 81 -6.85 7.15 25.41
CA PRO A 81 -8.14 6.58 25.77
C PRO A 81 -9.15 6.69 24.62
N MET A 82 -9.90 5.61 24.36
CA MET A 82 -10.94 5.46 23.31
C MET A 82 -12.16 6.41 23.45
N THR A 83 -12.01 7.57 24.08
CA THR A 83 -13.10 8.54 24.34
C THR A 83 -13.11 9.71 23.34
N MET A 84 -12.23 9.73 22.34
CA MET A 84 -12.25 10.77 21.31
C MET A 84 -13.29 10.49 20.22
N ARG A 85 -13.98 11.56 19.78
CA ARG A 85 -14.88 11.51 18.63
C ARG A 85 -14.05 11.23 17.39
N VAL A 86 -14.27 10.07 16.78
CA VAL A 86 -13.59 9.66 15.55
C VAL A 86 -14.23 10.37 14.37
N GLU A 87 -13.45 11.19 13.65
CA GLU A 87 -13.89 11.77 12.38
C GLU A 87 -13.62 10.80 11.22
N VAL A 88 -14.36 10.95 10.11
CA VAL A 88 -14.17 10.10 8.92
C VAL A 88 -12.74 10.19 8.38
N GLN A 89 -12.12 11.36 8.52
CA GLN A 89 -10.75 11.60 8.09
C GLN A 89 -9.73 10.77 8.92
N ASP A 90 -9.99 10.59 10.22
CA ASP A 90 -9.15 9.76 11.08
C ASP A 90 -9.24 8.29 10.68
N VAL A 91 -10.46 7.80 10.39
CA VAL A 91 -10.66 6.41 9.89
C VAL A 91 -9.87 6.19 8.61
N LEU A 92 -9.95 7.12 7.66
CA LEU A 92 -9.27 7.01 6.38
C LEU A 92 -7.73 7.02 6.56
N TYR A 93 -7.23 7.82 7.51
CA TYR A 93 -5.83 7.82 7.91
C TYR A 93 -5.40 6.47 8.52
N TYR A 94 -6.16 5.91 9.46
CA TYR A 94 -5.87 4.61 10.05
C TYR A 94 -5.87 3.48 9.02
N VAL A 95 -6.83 3.50 8.11
CA VAL A 95 -6.89 2.53 7.00
C VAL A 95 -5.64 2.67 6.13
N THR A 96 -5.25 3.89 5.75
CA THR A 96 -4.03 4.14 4.97
C THR A 96 -2.78 3.59 5.66
N LEU A 97 -2.64 3.84 6.98
CA LEU A 97 -1.53 3.29 7.77
C LEU A 97 -1.57 1.76 7.86
N PHE A 98 -2.74 1.18 8.06
CA PHE A 98 -2.90 -0.28 8.07
C PHE A 98 -2.41 -0.87 6.74
N PHE A 99 -2.82 -0.30 5.60
CA PHE A 99 -2.32 -0.73 4.30
C PHE A 99 -0.80 -0.53 4.20
N TYR A 100 -0.26 0.62 4.60
CA TYR A 100 1.17 0.89 4.57
C TYR A 100 2.00 -0.14 5.36
N PHE A 101 1.63 -0.43 6.61
CA PHE A 101 2.34 -1.43 7.43
C PHE A 101 2.18 -2.85 6.90
N ASN A 102 1.01 -3.20 6.36
CA ASN A 102 0.82 -4.52 5.74
C ASN A 102 1.72 -4.72 4.51
N THR A 103 2.12 -3.65 3.81
CA THR A 103 3.09 -3.74 2.71
C THR A 103 4.43 -4.31 3.20
N LEU A 104 4.89 -3.93 4.40
CA LEU A 104 6.12 -4.48 4.99
C LEU A 104 5.99 -5.96 5.34
N PHE A 105 4.83 -6.37 5.84
CA PHE A 105 4.54 -7.77 6.12
C PHE A 105 4.49 -8.59 4.83
N LEU A 106 3.78 -8.12 3.81
CA LEU A 106 3.75 -8.76 2.49
C LEU A 106 5.16 -8.88 1.92
N LEU A 107 5.97 -7.82 2.00
CA LEU A 107 7.38 -7.82 1.56
C LEU A 107 8.19 -8.93 2.25
N SER A 108 7.97 -9.13 3.55
CA SER A 108 8.59 -10.21 4.31
C SER A 108 8.14 -11.59 3.79
N CYS A 109 6.85 -11.77 3.54
CA CYS A 109 6.31 -13.00 2.95
C CYS A 109 6.91 -13.28 1.56
N HIS A 110 7.10 -12.26 0.72
CA HIS A 110 7.76 -12.38 -0.57
C HIS A 110 9.20 -12.87 -0.44
N PHE A 111 9.99 -12.29 0.47
CA PHE A 111 11.37 -12.71 0.70
C PHE A 111 11.46 -14.15 1.20
N VAL A 112 10.59 -14.54 2.14
CA VAL A 112 10.51 -15.93 2.64
C VAL A 112 10.14 -16.89 1.52
N TYR A 113 9.10 -16.57 0.74
CA TYR A 113 8.66 -17.42 -0.37
C TYR A 113 9.77 -17.59 -1.42
N ARG A 114 10.48 -16.52 -1.76
CA ARG A 114 11.63 -16.57 -2.66
C ARG A 114 12.75 -17.45 -2.11
N HIS A 115 13.06 -17.36 -0.82
CA HIS A 115 14.08 -18.22 -0.20
C HIS A 115 13.69 -19.70 -0.23
N VAL A 116 12.44 -20.03 0.11
CA VAL A 116 11.93 -21.41 0.06
C VAL A 116 12.00 -21.98 -1.37
N LEU A 117 11.62 -21.16 -2.36
CA LEU A 117 11.63 -21.57 -3.77
C LEU A 117 13.07 -21.77 -4.31
N VAL A 118 14.02 -20.90 -3.94
CA VAL A 118 15.44 -21.04 -4.31
C VAL A 118 16.08 -22.24 -3.64
N LEU A 119 15.76 -22.51 -2.37
CA LEU A 119 16.26 -23.65 -1.61
C LEU A 119 15.57 -24.97 -1.96
N ARG A 120 14.55 -24.97 -2.84
CA ARG A 120 13.75 -26.14 -3.25
C ARG A 120 13.20 -26.94 -2.06
N LEU A 121 12.81 -26.24 -0.99
CA LEU A 121 12.22 -26.86 0.20
C LEU A 121 10.73 -27.22 0.02
N ALA A 122 10.17 -26.99 -1.17
CA ALA A 122 8.78 -27.25 -1.52
C ALA A 122 8.66 -27.77 -2.97
#